data_AF-A0A7S0CRA8-F1
#
_entry.id   AF-A0A7S0CRA8-F1
#
_cell.length_a   1.000
_cell.length_b   1.000
_cell.length_c   1.000
_cell.angle_alpha   90.00
_cell.angle_beta   90.00
_cell.angle_gamma   90.00
#
_symmetry.space_group_name_H-M   'P 1'
#
loop_
_entity.id
_entity.type
_entity.pdbx_description
1 polymer ?
#
loop_
_entity_poly.entity_id
_entity_poly.type
_entity_poly.pdbx_seq_one_letter_code
_entity_poly.pdbx_strand_id
1 'polypeptide(L)'
;ADDGRGPSGRGFGRPDGGAPGGSARPGGIAGGERKGRRRGKRQPTPAGANAGGKGPLENVVVEEEEEEDEDDLADVVVGGENRGGGTHIIGTCVLMCPPGERELRMRKNDIELFERRDPNDRNSSDETLAVKKYTRIVDNVTPDMVRTRDALAMTASYLYGLLDDRPEVPFMLKSKFLWDRLRSVRQDLSLQAITDGFAERLLEQMARFAILSEHELCEETATVTNPDGHNSHLNVEQLAKTLTSLRHMYDDRAARGVGTDRPGAEAEMFAFQLLLRIDSHGRYNVQKSEMLNDLRSARPAVLQSPDVQLALAANRAYHANNIIEFFRLVRSASYLQACVLHKYFSKVRSRALEVVNATYGKQAMPLAEVARLLHTSAEEAEALAVHHGLTVQTRRRGKHNAAPSPETDSARGKVLMIREAGFIEPADEFPILRSPIVDAKRASTYLAEIVPRQTGNSARSPPKSPKPLAIPKPRVAATVSPPEKAAAVSGLKAKQAATEADMEKLRAAVAAKEAEIKRRKQQLAAAQKAEPAKAAAAPREPRAVGKSDPPATATTS
;
A
#
# COMPACT_ATOMS: atom_id res chain seq x y z
N ALA A 1 38.50 67.73 -37.22
CA ALA A 1 38.82 67.01 -35.97
C ALA A 1 37.82 65.87 -35.81
N ASP A 2 37.95 64.75 -36.55
CA ASP A 2 39.12 63.89 -36.86
C ASP A 2 39.51 63.08 -35.62
N ASP A 3 39.71 61.76 -35.66
CA ASP A 3 39.53 60.75 -36.73
C ASP A 3 39.16 59.40 -36.05
N GLY A 4 38.65 58.34 -36.70
CA GLY A 4 38.43 58.14 -38.13
C GLY A 4 39.27 56.99 -38.71
N ARG A 5 38.83 55.72 -38.55
CA ARG A 5 39.07 54.55 -39.44
C ARG A 5 38.65 53.20 -38.84
N GLY A 6 38.28 52.28 -39.72
CA GLY A 6 38.36 50.83 -39.55
C GLY A 6 38.53 50.15 -40.92
N PRO A 7 38.68 48.81 -41.00
CA PRO A 7 38.51 48.01 -42.23
C PRO A 7 37.25 47.13 -42.12
N SER A 8 36.34 47.00 -43.11
CA SER A 8 36.46 46.51 -44.50
C SER A 8 37.00 45.06 -44.60
N GLY A 9 36.39 44.10 -45.30
CA GLY A 9 35.16 44.09 -46.12
C GLY A 9 35.17 42.94 -47.16
N ARG A 10 34.13 42.84 -48.01
CA ARG A 10 33.85 41.81 -49.06
C ARG A 10 33.28 40.46 -48.52
N GLY A 11 32.35 39.75 -49.19
CA GLY A 11 31.45 40.14 -50.30
C GLY A 11 31.33 39.11 -51.46
N PHE A 12 30.09 38.80 -51.85
CA PHE A 12 29.64 37.99 -53.04
C PHE A 12 29.97 36.47 -53.03
N GLY A 13 29.16 35.58 -53.62
CA GLY A 13 27.87 35.73 -54.33
C GLY A 13 27.17 34.37 -54.68
N ARG A 14 25.96 34.41 -55.25
CA ARG A 14 25.19 33.26 -55.83
C ARG A 14 25.67 32.93 -57.28
N PRO A 15 25.40 31.75 -57.89
CA PRO A 15 24.07 31.28 -58.40
C PRO A 15 23.62 29.94 -57.74
N ASP A 16 22.40 29.38 -57.83
CA ASP A 16 21.24 29.40 -58.77
C ASP A 16 21.33 28.48 -60.02
N GLY A 17 20.38 27.52 -60.13
CA GLY A 17 19.91 26.93 -61.41
C GLY A 17 20.16 25.42 -61.67
N GLY A 18 19.14 24.70 -62.15
CA GLY A 18 19.30 23.46 -62.95
C GLY A 18 18.62 22.16 -62.45
N ALA A 19 17.64 21.66 -63.20
CA ALA A 19 17.07 20.29 -63.16
C ALA A 19 16.92 19.81 -64.65
N PRO A 20 16.14 18.78 -65.06
CA PRO A 20 15.46 17.66 -64.37
C PRO A 20 15.62 16.27 -65.10
N GLY A 21 14.86 15.24 -64.67
CA GLY A 21 14.53 14.01 -65.47
C GLY A 21 14.87 12.66 -64.82
N GLY A 22 14.21 11.53 -65.11
CA GLY A 22 12.95 11.31 -65.86
C GLY A 22 12.71 9.86 -66.35
N SER A 23 11.56 9.24 -66.02
CA SER A 23 11.07 7.90 -66.49
C SER A 23 11.86 6.65 -66.00
N ALA A 24 11.40 5.38 -66.04
CA ALA A 24 10.14 4.74 -66.52
C ALA A 24 9.80 3.42 -65.76
N ARG A 25 8.62 2.83 -66.04
CA ARG A 25 8.16 1.41 -65.79
C ARG A 25 8.05 0.66 -67.17
N PRO A 26 7.57 -0.60 -67.40
CA PRO A 26 6.77 -1.56 -66.57
C PRO A 26 7.04 -3.10 -66.76
N GLY A 27 6.14 -3.98 -66.25
CA GLY A 27 6.02 -5.45 -66.52
C GLY A 27 6.53 -6.38 -65.39
N GLY A 28 6.07 -7.62 -65.12
CA GLY A 28 4.99 -8.51 -65.66
C GLY A 28 5.38 -10.02 -65.49
N ILE A 29 4.53 -11.09 -65.48
CA ILE A 29 3.07 -11.35 -65.36
C ILE A 29 2.87 -12.84 -64.86
N ALA A 30 1.72 -13.19 -64.24
CA ALA A 30 1.16 -14.57 -63.98
C ALA A 30 1.83 -15.48 -62.89
N GLY A 31 1.17 -16.50 -62.30
CA GLY A 31 -0.27 -16.86 -62.27
C GLY A 31 -0.61 -18.30 -61.79
N GLY A 32 -1.65 -18.49 -60.97
CA GLY A 32 -2.27 -19.79 -60.55
C GLY A 32 -1.56 -20.58 -59.42
N GLU A 33 -2.17 -21.56 -58.73
CA GLU A 33 -3.60 -21.86 -58.53
C GLU A 33 -3.87 -22.74 -57.26
N ARG A 34 -5.13 -22.76 -56.80
CA ARG A 34 -5.82 -23.66 -55.83
C ARG A 34 -5.04 -24.76 -55.06
N LYS A 35 -5.20 -24.76 -53.72
CA LYS A 35 -5.89 -25.85 -52.95
C LYS A 35 -6.02 -25.53 -51.45
N GLY A 36 -7.24 -25.62 -50.91
CA GLY A 36 -7.48 -25.61 -49.46
C GLY A 36 -7.60 -27.03 -48.88
N ARG A 37 -7.35 -27.21 -47.56
CA ARG A 37 -7.64 -28.49 -46.88
C ARG A 37 -8.04 -28.29 -45.41
N ARG A 38 -9.17 -28.90 -45.03
CA ARG A 38 -9.73 -28.90 -43.66
C ARG A 38 -8.84 -29.68 -42.67
N ARG A 39 -8.74 -29.18 -41.44
CA ARG A 39 -8.63 -29.95 -40.18
C ARG A 39 -9.58 -29.28 -39.17
N GLY A 40 -10.30 -29.99 -38.29
CA GLY A 40 -10.44 -31.44 -38.15
C GLY A 40 -10.73 -31.85 -36.71
N LYS A 41 -11.98 -31.71 -36.24
CA LYS A 41 -12.40 -32.19 -34.90
C LYS A 41 -12.13 -33.70 -34.77
N ARG A 42 -11.50 -34.13 -33.65
CA ARG A 42 -11.68 -35.48 -33.08
C ARG A 42 -11.21 -35.57 -31.62
N GLN A 43 -12.10 -36.12 -30.80
CA GLN A 43 -11.90 -36.79 -29.51
C GLN A 43 -12.52 -38.21 -29.67
N PRO A 44 -12.38 -39.15 -28.72
CA PRO A 44 -11.17 -39.50 -27.96
C PRO A 44 -10.97 -41.05 -27.85
N THR A 45 -10.01 -41.49 -27.01
CA THR A 45 -9.87 -42.83 -26.35
C THR A 45 -9.71 -44.10 -27.25
N PRO A 46 -9.32 -45.29 -26.71
CA PRO A 46 -8.93 -45.63 -25.33
C PRO A 46 -7.57 -46.36 -25.14
N ALA A 47 -7.18 -46.46 -23.86
CA ALA A 47 -6.42 -47.53 -23.19
C ALA A 47 -4.94 -47.83 -23.57
N GLY A 48 -4.10 -47.89 -22.54
CA GLY A 48 -2.69 -48.30 -22.57
C GLY A 48 -1.99 -47.90 -21.27
N ALA A 49 -2.15 -48.69 -20.20
CA ALA A 49 -1.82 -48.27 -18.84
C ALA A 49 -0.44 -48.75 -18.34
N ASN A 50 0.24 -47.90 -17.57
CA ASN A 50 0.93 -48.36 -16.37
C ASN A 50 0.95 -47.22 -15.30
N ALA A 51 1.14 -47.58 -14.03
CA ALA A 51 0.90 -46.71 -12.88
C ALA A 51 2.16 -45.98 -12.36
N GLY A 52 1.94 -44.84 -11.69
CA GLY A 52 3.00 -44.02 -11.10
C GLY A 52 2.42 -42.79 -10.39
N GLY A 53 1.61 -43.02 -9.35
CA GLY A 53 0.76 -41.98 -8.76
C GLY A 53 1.53 -40.89 -8.00
N LYS A 54 1.44 -39.65 -8.49
CA LYS A 54 1.44 -38.44 -7.65
C LYS A 54 0.08 -37.77 -7.81
N GLY A 55 -0.69 -37.68 -6.73
CA GLY A 55 -1.87 -36.81 -6.71
C GLY A 55 -1.44 -35.34 -6.74
N PRO A 56 -2.28 -34.42 -7.25
CA PRO A 56 -2.09 -33.01 -6.96
C PRO A 56 -2.18 -32.81 -5.44
N LEU A 57 -1.33 -31.94 -4.89
CA LEU A 57 -1.76 -31.20 -3.72
C LEU A 57 -2.76 -30.17 -4.25
N GLU A 58 -4.05 -30.38 -3.95
CA GLU A 58 -5.01 -29.30 -4.06
C GLU A 58 -4.52 -28.16 -3.18
N ASN A 59 -4.38 -26.96 -3.76
CA ASN A 59 -4.25 -25.78 -2.93
C ASN A 59 -5.52 -25.73 -2.08
N VAL A 60 -5.37 -25.88 -0.76
CA VAL A 60 -6.41 -25.47 0.17
C VAL A 60 -6.45 -23.96 0.10
N VAL A 61 -7.20 -23.46 -0.88
CA VAL A 61 -7.87 -22.18 -0.76
C VAL A 61 -8.73 -22.35 0.49
N VAL A 62 -8.23 -21.80 1.60
CA VAL A 62 -9.14 -21.39 2.65
C VAL A 62 -9.99 -20.34 1.97
N GLU A 63 -11.25 -20.67 1.70
CA GLU A 63 -12.29 -19.68 1.48
C GLU A 63 -12.45 -18.98 2.83
N GLU A 64 -11.49 -18.10 3.14
CA GLU A 64 -11.74 -16.97 4.02
C GLU A 64 -12.89 -16.24 3.35
N GLU A 65 -13.97 -16.01 4.09
CA GLU A 65 -14.96 -15.02 3.71
C GLU A 65 -14.28 -13.64 3.87
N GLU A 66 -13.37 -13.33 2.93
CA GLU A 66 -12.91 -11.98 2.67
C GLU A 66 -14.20 -11.19 2.36
N GLU A 67 -14.70 -10.42 3.34
CA GLU A 67 -15.72 -9.41 3.06
C GLU A 67 -15.12 -8.46 2.02
N GLU A 68 -15.50 -8.65 0.76
CA GLU A 68 -15.08 -7.82 -0.35
C GLU A 68 -15.54 -6.38 -0.07
N ASP A 69 -14.62 -5.53 0.42
CA ASP A 69 -14.78 -4.07 0.57
C ASP A 69 -14.91 -3.36 -0.82
N GLU A 70 -15.42 -4.06 -1.85
CA GLU A 70 -15.79 -3.50 -3.15
C GLU A 70 -16.95 -2.49 -3.02
N ASP A 71 -17.87 -2.70 -2.06
CA ASP A 71 -18.98 -1.79 -1.70
C ASP A 71 -18.50 -0.51 -0.93
N ASP A 72 -17.30 -0.03 -1.24
CA ASP A 72 -17.00 1.39 -1.13
C ASP A 72 -17.88 2.17 -2.12
N LEU A 73 -18.52 3.25 -1.66
CA LEU A 73 -19.09 4.28 -2.53
C LEU A 73 -17.96 5.13 -3.17
N ALA A 74 -17.12 4.46 -3.96
CA ALA A 74 -16.03 4.99 -4.77
C ALA A 74 -16.44 5.22 -6.23
N ASP A 75 -17.69 4.92 -6.60
CA ASP A 75 -18.29 5.26 -7.89
C ASP A 75 -18.60 6.78 -7.96
N VAL A 76 -17.52 7.56 -7.89
CA VAL A 76 -17.49 8.99 -8.14
C VAL A 76 -17.71 9.16 -9.64
N VAL A 77 -18.97 9.33 -10.05
CA VAL A 77 -19.40 9.58 -11.44
C VAL A 77 -19.01 11.01 -11.90
N VAL A 78 -17.74 11.35 -11.76
CA VAL A 78 -17.08 12.49 -12.45
C VAL A 78 -16.71 11.99 -13.84
N GLY A 79 -17.74 11.89 -14.68
CA GLY A 79 -17.67 11.24 -16.00
C GLY A 79 -19.02 11.06 -16.71
N GLY A 80 -20.14 11.50 -16.11
CA GLY A 80 -21.46 11.50 -16.75
C GLY A 80 -21.85 12.89 -17.25
N GLU A 81 -22.30 13.00 -18.50
CA GLU A 81 -22.94 14.22 -18.98
C GLU A 81 -24.21 14.52 -18.18
N ASN A 82 -24.42 15.80 -17.83
CA ASN A 82 -25.54 16.26 -16.99
C ASN A 82 -26.91 15.82 -17.55
N ARG A 83 -27.54 14.83 -16.91
CA ARG A 83 -28.88 14.31 -17.25
C ARG A 83 -29.72 13.99 -16.00
N GLY A 84 -29.90 14.98 -15.12
CA GLY A 84 -30.86 14.86 -14.03
C GLY A 84 -30.75 16.02 -13.04
N GLY A 85 -31.78 16.85 -12.95
CA GLY A 85 -31.83 18.02 -12.04
C GLY A 85 -32.07 17.64 -10.57
N GLY A 86 -31.24 16.77 -10.00
CA GLY A 86 -31.22 16.51 -8.57
C GLY A 86 -30.45 17.60 -7.84
N THR A 87 -31.06 18.24 -6.84
CA THR A 87 -30.32 19.10 -5.90
C THR A 87 -29.51 18.22 -4.94
N HIS A 88 -28.18 18.27 -5.04
CA HIS A 88 -27.29 17.63 -4.06
C HIS A 88 -27.65 18.06 -2.64
N ILE A 89 -27.55 17.14 -1.68
CA ILE A 89 -27.81 17.45 -0.27
C ILE A 89 -26.80 18.47 0.24
N ILE A 90 -27.26 19.44 1.01
CA ILE A 90 -26.43 20.44 1.68
C ILE A 90 -26.44 20.10 3.16
N GLY A 91 -25.26 19.83 3.74
CA GLY A 91 -25.14 19.52 5.16
C GLY A 91 -25.38 20.73 6.04
N THR A 92 -26.09 20.54 7.16
CA THR A 92 -26.39 21.58 8.15
C THR A 92 -25.80 21.28 9.54
N CYS A 93 -25.15 20.13 9.73
CA CYS A 93 -24.47 19.83 11.00
C CYS A 93 -23.20 20.68 11.16
N VAL A 94 -23.21 21.60 12.12
CA VAL A 94 -22.07 22.49 12.44
C VAL A 94 -21.05 21.87 13.42
N LEU A 95 -21.28 20.62 13.85
CA LEU A 95 -20.45 19.89 14.82
C LEU A 95 -19.66 18.76 14.14
N MET A 96 -18.62 18.24 14.80
CA MET A 96 -17.83 17.12 14.28
C MET A 96 -18.60 15.79 14.22
N CYS A 97 -19.71 15.68 14.97
CA CYS A 97 -20.64 14.56 14.99
C CYS A 97 -22.10 15.06 15.15
N PRO A 98 -23.07 14.60 14.33
CA PRO A 98 -24.49 14.90 14.51
C PRO A 98 -24.99 14.51 15.92
N PRO A 99 -25.78 15.36 16.61
CA PRO A 99 -26.26 15.08 17.96
C PRO A 99 -27.02 13.75 18.09
N GLY A 100 -27.85 13.41 17.10
CA GLY A 100 -28.59 12.14 17.06
C GLY A 100 -27.69 10.91 16.90
N GLU A 101 -26.59 11.01 16.15
CA GLU A 101 -25.59 9.93 16.07
C GLU A 101 -24.87 9.79 17.41
N ARG A 102 -24.41 10.91 18.00
CA ARG A 102 -23.74 10.93 19.30
C ARG A 102 -24.58 10.26 20.38
N GLU A 103 -25.86 10.64 20.51
CA GLU A 103 -26.78 10.04 21.48
C GLU A 103 -27.07 8.55 21.17
N LEU A 104 -27.20 8.17 19.91
CA LEU A 104 -27.41 6.78 19.51
C LEU A 104 -26.18 5.90 19.85
N ARG A 105 -24.97 6.43 19.63
CA ARG A 105 -23.71 5.74 19.94
C ARG A 105 -23.44 5.68 21.44
N MET A 106 -23.76 6.74 22.19
CA MET A 106 -23.76 6.73 23.67
C MET A 106 -24.72 5.67 24.22
N ARG A 107 -25.95 5.57 23.70
CA ARG A 107 -26.91 4.52 24.12
C ARG A 107 -26.50 3.09 23.71
N LYS A 108 -25.62 2.95 22.72
CA LYS A 108 -25.09 1.66 22.23
C LYS A 108 -23.73 1.26 22.82
N ASN A 109 -23.15 2.02 23.75
CA ASN A 109 -21.78 1.83 24.23
C ASN A 109 -20.72 1.90 23.09
N ASP A 110 -20.99 2.66 22.03
CA ASP A 110 -20.19 2.74 20.80
C ASP A 110 -19.35 4.03 20.71
N ILE A 111 -18.86 4.55 21.85
CA ILE A 111 -17.97 5.71 21.93
C ILE A 111 -16.51 5.25 22.05
N GLU A 112 -15.65 5.71 21.13
CA GLU A 112 -14.23 5.31 21.07
C GLU A 112 -13.34 6.08 22.04
N LEU A 113 -12.13 5.56 22.27
CA LEU A 113 -11.17 6.05 23.27
C LEU A 113 -10.81 7.55 23.16
N PHE A 114 -11.02 8.18 22.00
CA PHE A 114 -10.77 9.61 21.74
C PHE A 114 -12.02 10.49 21.83
N GLU A 115 -13.21 9.87 21.87
CA GLU A 115 -14.51 10.55 21.93
C GLU A 115 -15.10 10.56 23.35
N ARG A 116 -14.47 9.84 24.29
CA ARG A 116 -14.94 9.69 25.67
C ARG A 116 -14.52 10.84 26.58
N ARG A 117 -15.45 11.28 27.42
CA ARG A 117 -15.22 12.26 28.48
C ARG A 117 -14.62 11.63 29.76
N ASP A 118 -14.98 10.40 30.08
CA ASP A 118 -14.27 9.52 31.02
C ASP A 118 -13.68 8.34 30.22
N PRO A 119 -12.36 8.09 30.23
CA PRO A 119 -11.74 6.99 29.47
C PRO A 119 -12.42 5.62 29.64
N ASN A 120 -13.03 5.36 30.79
CA ASN A 120 -13.63 4.09 31.16
C ASN A 120 -15.12 3.98 30.77
N ASP A 121 -15.83 5.11 30.61
CA ASP A 121 -17.26 5.11 30.32
C ASP A 121 -17.54 5.21 28.81
N ARG A 122 -17.99 4.09 28.23
CA ARG A 122 -18.37 3.98 26.81
C ARG A 122 -19.67 4.72 26.45
N ASN A 123 -20.37 5.29 27.43
CA ASN A 123 -21.62 6.03 27.26
C ASN A 123 -21.45 7.54 27.52
N SER A 124 -20.26 8.00 27.93
CA SER A 124 -19.97 9.39 28.29
C SER A 124 -19.16 10.09 27.19
N SER A 125 -19.80 10.97 26.44
CA SER A 125 -19.22 11.75 25.34
C SER A 125 -19.80 13.17 25.32
N ASP A 126 -19.16 14.09 24.60
CA ASP A 126 -19.60 15.46 24.40
C ASP A 126 -19.41 15.93 22.95
N GLU A 127 -19.84 17.15 22.64
CA GLU A 127 -19.81 17.70 21.27
C GLU A 127 -18.45 18.21 20.80
N THR A 128 -17.48 18.31 21.71
CA THR A 128 -16.09 18.70 21.38
C THR A 128 -15.19 17.49 21.16
N LEU A 129 -15.60 16.30 21.61
CA LEU A 129 -14.84 15.05 21.45
C LEU A 129 -15.44 14.09 20.41
N ALA A 130 -16.77 14.03 20.26
CA ALA A 130 -17.44 13.09 19.35
C ALA A 130 -17.20 13.43 17.88
N VAL A 131 -16.83 12.43 17.06
CA VAL A 131 -16.67 12.58 15.61
C VAL A 131 -17.57 11.59 14.87
N LYS A 132 -18.23 12.03 13.79
CA LYS A 132 -19.12 11.21 12.96
C LYS A 132 -18.38 9.95 12.50
N LYS A 133 -18.93 8.77 12.81
CA LYS A 133 -18.38 7.46 12.40
C LYS A 133 -18.54 7.27 10.90
N TYR A 134 -17.77 6.36 10.29
CA TYR A 134 -18.04 5.91 8.92
C TYR A 134 -19.13 4.85 8.88
N THR A 135 -19.99 4.89 7.86
CA THR A 135 -21.02 3.86 7.61
C THR A 135 -20.92 3.40 6.16
N ARG A 136 -20.71 2.09 5.90
CA ARG A 136 -20.68 1.53 4.53
C ARG A 136 -21.96 1.89 3.76
N ILE A 137 -23.12 1.55 4.33
CA ILE A 137 -24.44 1.88 3.79
C ILE A 137 -24.88 3.27 4.27
N VAL A 138 -25.55 4.03 3.39
CA VAL A 138 -25.91 5.44 3.58
C VAL A 138 -27.38 5.68 3.18
N ASP A 139 -28.30 5.27 4.06
CA ASP A 139 -29.75 5.36 3.83
C ASP A 139 -30.39 6.60 4.47
N ASN A 140 -31.48 7.10 3.87
CA ASN A 140 -32.39 8.12 4.43
C ASN A 140 -31.71 9.40 4.95
N VAL A 141 -30.64 9.85 4.28
CA VAL A 141 -29.82 10.98 4.73
C VAL A 141 -30.61 12.29 4.79
N THR A 142 -30.68 12.91 5.98
CA THR A 142 -31.20 14.26 6.18
C THR A 142 -30.06 15.29 6.28
N PRO A 143 -30.30 16.59 5.99
CA PRO A 143 -29.27 17.63 6.04
C PRO A 143 -28.50 17.71 7.37
N ASP A 144 -29.17 17.48 8.49
CA ASP A 144 -28.61 17.51 9.84
C ASP A 144 -27.73 16.28 10.18
N MET A 145 -27.76 15.23 9.36
CA MET A 145 -26.82 14.09 9.45
C MET A 145 -25.50 14.35 8.72
N VAL A 146 -25.37 15.44 7.95
CA VAL A 146 -24.22 15.75 7.10
C VAL A 146 -23.53 17.03 7.57
N ARG A 147 -22.20 16.98 7.71
CA ARG A 147 -21.40 18.12 8.20
C ARG A 147 -21.31 19.26 7.18
N THR A 148 -21.44 20.49 7.66
CA THR A 148 -21.11 21.68 6.87
C THR A 148 -19.64 21.68 6.46
N ARG A 149 -19.29 22.47 5.44
CA ARG A 149 -17.91 22.68 4.97
C ARG A 149 -16.95 23.07 6.11
N ASP A 150 -17.39 23.91 7.03
CA ASP A 150 -16.58 24.35 8.17
C ASP A 150 -16.47 23.27 9.26
N ALA A 151 -17.54 22.49 9.49
CA ALA A 151 -17.49 21.34 10.39
C ALA A 151 -16.57 20.21 9.86
N LEU A 152 -16.49 20.02 8.54
CA LEU A 152 -15.51 19.13 7.91
C LEU A 152 -14.06 19.63 8.10
N ALA A 153 -13.85 20.95 7.93
CA ALA A 153 -12.55 21.58 8.16
C ALA A 153 -12.10 21.44 9.63
N MET A 154 -13.02 21.68 10.57
CA MET A 154 -12.81 21.51 12.00
C MET A 154 -12.50 20.05 12.34
N THR A 155 -13.29 19.11 11.83
CA THR A 155 -13.11 17.67 12.06
C THR A 155 -11.73 17.19 11.62
N ALA A 156 -11.32 17.47 10.38
CA ALA A 156 -10.01 17.05 9.90
C ALA A 156 -8.87 17.66 10.74
N SER A 157 -8.99 18.94 11.09
CA SER A 157 -7.99 19.64 11.92
C SER A 157 -7.86 19.03 13.33
N TYR A 158 -8.99 18.70 13.97
CA TYR A 158 -9.04 18.01 15.25
C TYR A 158 -8.41 16.60 15.15
N LEU A 159 -8.84 15.81 14.16
CA LEU A 159 -8.34 14.44 13.95
C LEU A 159 -6.82 14.39 13.81
N TYR A 160 -6.21 15.29 13.01
CA TYR A 160 -4.75 15.32 12.87
C TYR A 160 -4.01 15.81 14.13
N GLY A 161 -4.66 16.58 15.01
CA GLY A 161 -4.09 16.93 16.33
C GLY A 161 -3.91 15.71 17.24
N LEU A 162 -4.88 14.79 17.24
CA LEU A 162 -4.86 13.55 18.03
C LEU A 162 -3.68 12.61 17.75
N LEU A 163 -2.93 12.83 16.66
CA LEU A 163 -1.71 12.09 16.35
C LEU A 163 -0.57 12.46 17.30
N ASP A 164 -0.42 13.76 17.59
CA ASP A 164 0.64 14.31 18.44
C ASP A 164 0.22 14.38 19.93
N ASP A 165 -1.07 14.57 20.21
CA ASP A 165 -1.62 14.47 21.57
C ASP A 165 -1.57 13.04 22.14
N ARG A 166 -1.59 12.89 23.47
CA ARG A 166 -1.56 11.58 24.18
C ARG A 166 -0.46 10.63 23.68
N PRO A 167 0.84 10.94 23.90
CA PRO A 167 1.96 10.10 23.46
C PRO A 167 2.00 8.70 24.12
N GLU A 168 1.26 8.50 25.22
CA GLU A 168 1.09 7.21 25.88
C GLU A 168 0.15 6.24 25.13
N VAL A 169 -0.64 6.74 24.16
CA VAL A 169 -1.54 5.90 23.36
C VAL A 169 -0.83 5.43 22.07
N PRO A 170 -0.75 4.12 21.81
CA PRO A 170 -0.11 3.56 20.62
C PRO A 170 -0.61 4.17 19.30
N PHE A 171 0.31 4.40 18.36
CA PHE A 171 0.00 5.00 17.05
C PHE A 171 -1.03 4.16 16.27
N MET A 172 -1.04 2.84 16.40
CA MET A 172 -2.07 1.96 15.83
C MET A 172 -3.50 2.39 16.20
N LEU A 173 -3.76 2.65 17.49
CA LEU A 173 -5.10 3.00 17.97
C LEU A 173 -5.52 4.40 17.47
N LYS A 174 -4.57 5.34 17.41
CA LYS A 174 -4.78 6.66 16.79
C LYS A 174 -5.10 6.51 15.30
N SER A 175 -4.28 5.76 14.57
CA SER A 175 -4.43 5.55 13.12
C SER A 175 -5.76 4.88 12.77
N LYS A 176 -6.15 3.81 13.49
CA LYS A 176 -7.42 3.08 13.31
C LYS A 176 -8.65 3.99 13.55
N PHE A 177 -8.57 4.87 14.55
CA PHE A 177 -9.61 5.88 14.80
C PHE A 177 -9.66 6.96 13.70
N LEU A 178 -8.52 7.55 13.32
CA LEU A 178 -8.45 8.55 12.26
C LEU A 178 -8.94 7.99 10.92
N TRP A 179 -8.56 6.75 10.57
CA TRP A 179 -8.89 6.14 9.28
C TRP A 179 -10.41 6.01 9.06
N ASP A 180 -11.16 5.55 10.07
CA ASP A 180 -12.63 5.54 10.04
C ASP A 180 -13.20 6.98 9.94
N ARG A 181 -12.80 7.87 10.86
CA ARG A 181 -13.39 9.21 10.93
C ARG A 181 -13.05 10.07 9.70
N LEU A 182 -11.92 9.82 9.04
CA LEU A 182 -11.56 10.44 7.75
C LEU A 182 -12.30 9.83 6.55
N ARG A 183 -12.63 8.52 6.55
CA ARG A 183 -13.58 7.94 5.56
C ARG A 183 -14.95 8.63 5.70
N SER A 184 -15.41 8.88 6.92
CA SER A 184 -16.64 9.66 7.17
C SER A 184 -16.56 11.10 6.64
N VAL A 185 -15.43 11.80 6.81
CA VAL A 185 -15.21 13.14 6.23
C VAL A 185 -15.25 13.11 4.70
N ARG A 186 -14.62 12.11 4.05
CA ARG A 186 -14.67 11.93 2.59
C ARG A 186 -16.08 11.60 2.09
N GLN A 187 -16.84 10.79 2.83
CA GLN A 187 -18.22 10.46 2.52
C GLN A 187 -19.14 11.70 2.55
N ASP A 188 -18.99 12.57 3.55
CA ASP A 188 -19.73 13.83 3.61
C ASP A 188 -19.34 14.84 2.51
N LEU A 189 -18.10 14.80 2.00
CA LEU A 189 -17.70 15.57 0.80
C LEU A 189 -18.41 15.04 -0.45
N SER A 190 -18.44 13.71 -0.64
CA SER A 190 -19.10 13.06 -1.79
C SER A 190 -20.61 13.30 -1.79
N LEU A 191 -21.29 13.15 -0.65
CA LEU A 191 -22.73 13.40 -0.52
C LEU A 191 -23.12 14.83 -0.94
N GLN A 192 -22.29 15.80 -0.61
CA GLN A 192 -22.49 17.22 -0.93
C GLN A 192 -21.92 17.63 -2.31
N ALA A 193 -21.36 16.67 -3.08
CA ALA A 193 -20.66 16.89 -4.35
C ALA A 193 -19.55 17.97 -4.29
N ILE A 194 -18.91 18.16 -3.13
CA ILE A 194 -17.89 19.18 -2.92
C ILE A 194 -16.60 18.72 -3.63
N THR A 195 -16.34 19.33 -4.78
CA THR A 195 -15.22 19.00 -5.72
C THR A 195 -14.32 20.22 -5.97
N ASP A 196 -14.29 21.16 -5.03
CA ASP A 196 -13.54 22.41 -5.14
C ASP A 196 -12.15 22.31 -4.49
N GLY A 197 -11.40 23.42 -4.52
CA GLY A 197 -10.08 23.53 -3.89
C GLY A 197 -10.05 23.32 -2.37
N PHE A 198 -11.19 23.20 -1.68
CA PHE A 198 -11.26 22.79 -0.28
C PHE A 198 -11.29 21.26 -0.15
N ALA A 199 -12.10 20.56 -0.96
CA ALA A 199 -12.06 19.10 -1.02
C ALA A 199 -10.67 18.58 -1.44
N GLU A 200 -10.03 19.22 -2.42
CA GLU A 200 -8.63 18.95 -2.78
C GLU A 200 -7.70 18.98 -1.56
N ARG A 201 -7.78 20.01 -0.71
CA ARG A 201 -6.88 20.16 0.46
C ARG A 201 -7.10 19.10 1.52
N LEU A 202 -8.35 18.70 1.77
CA LEU A 202 -8.65 17.61 2.71
C LEU A 202 -8.14 16.27 2.17
N LEU A 203 -8.35 15.99 0.88
CA LEU A 203 -7.91 14.74 0.26
C LEU A 203 -6.37 14.68 0.11
N GLU A 204 -5.70 15.81 -0.12
CA GLU A 204 -4.24 15.95 -0.01
C GLU A 204 -3.73 15.56 1.39
N GLN A 205 -4.38 16.06 2.45
CA GLN A 205 -4.03 15.72 3.83
C GLN A 205 -4.27 14.23 4.12
N MET A 206 -5.39 13.67 3.65
CA MET A 206 -5.68 12.23 3.78
C MET A 206 -4.64 11.37 3.05
N ALA A 207 -4.18 11.77 1.86
CA ALA A 207 -3.10 11.07 1.16
C ALA A 207 -1.77 11.11 1.92
N ARG A 208 -1.37 12.28 2.47
CA ARG A 208 -0.16 12.39 3.31
C ARG A 208 -0.26 11.54 4.58
N PHE A 209 -1.42 11.52 5.23
CA PHE A 209 -1.68 10.67 6.39
C PHE A 209 -1.59 9.18 6.07
N ALA A 210 -2.21 8.70 4.98
CA ALA A 210 -2.15 7.29 4.59
C ALA A 210 -0.73 6.82 4.25
N ILE A 211 0.09 7.67 3.62
CA ILE A 211 1.52 7.43 3.37
C ILE A 211 2.32 7.35 4.68
N LEU A 212 2.01 8.22 5.63
CA LEU A 212 2.69 8.29 6.92
C LEU A 212 2.38 7.06 7.79
N SER A 213 1.09 6.70 7.93
CA SER A 213 0.67 5.52 8.69
C SER A 213 1.21 4.21 8.09
N GLU A 214 1.35 4.13 6.76
CA GLU A 214 1.96 2.97 6.09
C GLU A 214 3.40 2.72 6.54
N HIS A 215 4.17 3.78 6.80
CA HIS A 215 5.55 3.67 7.31
C HIS A 215 5.58 3.41 8.81
N GLU A 216 4.79 4.15 9.61
CA GLU A 216 4.83 3.98 11.07
C GLU A 216 4.31 2.62 11.55
N LEU A 217 3.43 1.97 10.77
CA LEU A 217 2.81 0.69 11.10
C LEU A 217 3.35 -0.51 10.31
N CYS A 218 4.46 -0.36 9.56
CA CYS A 218 5.01 -1.46 8.74
C CYS A 218 5.47 -2.68 9.57
N GLU A 219 5.77 -2.47 10.86
CA GLU A 219 6.14 -3.50 11.84
C GLU A 219 4.93 -4.10 12.60
N GLU A 220 3.75 -3.49 12.49
CA GLU A 220 2.52 -3.86 13.23
C GLU A 220 1.40 -4.34 12.29
N THR A 221 1.76 -4.95 11.16
CA THR A 221 0.81 -5.42 10.14
C THR A 221 -0.17 -6.48 10.66
N ALA A 222 -1.32 -6.57 9.98
CA ALA A 222 -2.31 -7.62 10.23
C ALA A 222 -1.72 -9.01 9.87
N THR A 223 -1.82 -9.96 10.80
CA THR A 223 -1.39 -11.35 10.61
C THR A 223 -2.29 -12.32 11.38
N VAL A 224 -2.15 -13.63 11.17
CA VAL A 224 -2.88 -14.68 11.93
C VAL A 224 -2.67 -14.55 13.45
N THR A 225 -1.54 -14.00 13.90
CA THR A 225 -1.23 -13.75 15.32
C THR A 225 -1.48 -12.30 15.77
N ASN A 226 -1.87 -11.42 14.86
CA ASN A 226 -2.26 -10.03 15.11
C ASN A 226 -3.40 -9.59 14.17
N PRO A 227 -4.65 -10.09 14.32
CA PRO A 227 -5.74 -9.78 13.38
C PRO A 227 -6.15 -8.30 13.38
N ASP A 228 -5.97 -7.61 14.51
CA ASP A 228 -6.28 -6.18 14.69
C ASP A 228 -5.26 -5.22 14.08
N GLY A 229 -4.16 -5.75 13.51
CA GLY A 229 -3.03 -5.00 12.97
C GLY A 229 -3.32 -4.18 11.71
N HIS A 230 -2.28 -3.50 11.21
CA HIS A 230 -2.40 -2.61 10.05
C HIS A 230 -2.62 -3.38 8.74
N ASN A 231 -3.77 -3.14 8.10
CA ASN A 231 -4.05 -3.65 6.76
C ASN A 231 -3.40 -2.76 5.69
N SER A 232 -2.12 -3.05 5.41
CA SER A 232 -1.31 -2.39 4.38
C SER A 232 -1.98 -2.44 2.98
N HIS A 233 -2.64 -3.55 2.63
CA HIS A 233 -3.30 -3.70 1.33
C HIS A 233 -4.42 -2.65 1.16
N LEU A 234 -5.35 -2.61 2.11
CA LEU A 234 -6.48 -1.69 2.09
C LEU A 234 -6.02 -0.23 2.23
N ASN A 235 -4.99 0.05 3.05
CA ASN A 235 -4.44 1.40 3.16
C ASN A 235 -3.81 1.90 1.84
N VAL A 236 -3.02 1.08 1.17
CA VAL A 236 -2.43 1.39 -0.15
C VAL A 236 -3.50 1.56 -1.22
N GLU A 237 -4.55 0.73 -1.19
CA GLU A 237 -5.67 0.83 -2.13
C GLU A 237 -6.49 2.11 -1.92
N GLN A 238 -6.83 2.45 -0.67
CA GLN A 238 -7.50 3.71 -0.34
C GLN A 238 -6.66 4.94 -0.70
N LEU A 239 -5.34 4.87 -0.54
CA LEU A 239 -4.40 5.89 -1.00
C LEU A 239 -4.42 6.02 -2.54
N ALA A 240 -4.42 4.90 -3.29
CA ALA A 240 -4.51 4.91 -4.75
C ALA A 240 -5.87 5.45 -5.25
N LYS A 241 -6.98 5.02 -4.63
CA LYS A 241 -8.33 5.57 -4.82
C LYS A 241 -8.33 7.10 -4.58
N THR A 242 -7.69 7.57 -3.51
CA THR A 242 -7.61 9.01 -3.14
C THR A 242 -6.77 9.83 -4.12
N LEU A 243 -5.58 9.35 -4.52
CA LEU A 243 -4.72 10.02 -5.51
C LEU A 243 -5.38 10.11 -6.88
N THR A 244 -6.18 9.10 -7.26
CA THR A 244 -6.97 9.12 -8.50
C THR A 244 -8.10 10.15 -8.43
N SER A 245 -8.85 10.22 -7.32
CA SER A 245 -9.86 11.28 -7.11
C SER A 245 -9.25 12.68 -7.16
N LEU A 246 -8.10 12.89 -6.50
CA LEU A 246 -7.34 14.14 -6.54
C LEU A 246 -6.97 14.52 -7.97
N ARG A 247 -6.45 13.56 -8.74
CA ARG A 247 -6.06 13.80 -10.13
C ARG A 247 -7.25 14.23 -10.99
N HIS A 248 -8.41 13.59 -10.85
CA HIS A 248 -9.61 13.99 -11.57
C HIS A 248 -10.03 15.43 -11.22
N MET A 249 -10.08 15.80 -9.93
CA MET A 249 -10.39 17.19 -9.53
C MET A 249 -9.38 18.22 -10.08
N TYR A 250 -8.08 17.90 -10.09
CA TYR A 250 -7.06 18.80 -10.64
C TYR A 250 -7.19 19.02 -12.15
N ASP A 251 -7.60 17.99 -12.89
CA ASP A 251 -7.83 18.06 -14.34
C ASP A 251 -9.18 18.75 -14.65
N ASP A 252 -10.22 18.51 -13.86
CA ASP A 252 -11.51 19.21 -13.92
C ASP A 252 -11.34 20.72 -13.69
N ARG A 253 -10.58 21.12 -12.65
CA ARG A 253 -10.23 22.52 -12.39
C ARG A 253 -9.51 23.15 -13.59
N ALA A 254 -8.63 22.39 -14.25
CA ALA A 254 -7.93 22.83 -15.46
C ALA A 254 -8.91 23.13 -16.60
N ALA A 255 -9.83 22.19 -16.86
CA ALA A 255 -10.83 22.31 -17.91
C ALA A 255 -11.80 23.48 -17.67
N ARG A 256 -12.14 23.75 -16.40
CA ARG A 256 -12.96 24.91 -15.98
C ARG A 256 -12.20 26.25 -16.06
N GLY A 257 -10.89 26.25 -16.31
CA GLY A 257 -10.05 27.46 -16.35
C GLY A 257 -9.82 28.14 -15.00
N VAL A 258 -10.24 27.52 -13.88
CA VAL A 258 -10.20 28.11 -12.54
C VAL A 258 -8.83 27.89 -11.90
N GLY A 259 -7.82 28.62 -12.39
CA GLY A 259 -6.53 28.81 -11.72
C GLY A 259 -5.66 27.55 -11.58
N THR A 260 -4.53 27.50 -12.31
CA THR A 260 -3.46 26.53 -12.02
C THR A 260 -2.61 26.98 -10.83
N ASP A 261 -3.28 27.34 -9.72
CA ASP A 261 -2.70 28.17 -8.65
C ASP A 261 -1.92 27.36 -7.60
N ARG A 262 -2.09 26.03 -7.61
CA ARG A 262 -1.42 25.09 -6.69
C ARG A 262 -0.67 23.95 -7.41
N PRO A 263 0.19 24.25 -8.42
CA PRO A 263 0.84 23.21 -9.23
C PRO A 263 1.85 22.39 -8.41
N GLY A 264 2.36 22.94 -7.31
CA GLY A 264 3.22 22.22 -6.36
C GLY A 264 2.47 21.11 -5.60
N ALA A 265 1.23 21.36 -5.16
CA ALA A 265 0.42 20.36 -4.47
C ALA A 265 -0.02 19.24 -5.42
N GLU A 266 -0.43 19.60 -6.65
CA GLU A 266 -0.69 18.62 -7.70
C GLU A 266 0.54 17.75 -7.99
N ALA A 267 1.72 18.36 -8.15
CA ALA A 267 2.93 17.63 -8.47
C ALA A 267 3.49 16.80 -7.29
N GLU A 268 3.19 17.19 -6.05
CA GLU A 268 3.45 16.38 -4.85
C GLU A 268 2.61 15.09 -4.88
N MET A 269 1.29 15.22 -5.06
CA MET A 269 0.37 14.07 -5.15
C MET A 269 0.71 13.16 -6.35
N PHE A 270 1.03 13.77 -7.50
CA PHE A 270 1.44 13.01 -8.69
C PHE A 270 2.79 12.32 -8.49
N ALA A 271 3.74 12.92 -7.78
CA ALA A 271 4.98 12.24 -7.40
C ALA A 271 4.71 11.02 -6.50
N PHE A 272 3.79 11.11 -5.52
CA PHE A 272 3.40 9.94 -4.73
C PHE A 272 2.76 8.83 -5.59
N GLN A 273 1.90 9.18 -6.54
CA GLN A 273 1.28 8.23 -7.47
C GLN A 273 2.32 7.50 -8.33
N LEU A 274 3.33 8.23 -8.84
CA LEU A 274 4.45 7.63 -9.59
C LEU A 274 5.36 6.77 -8.69
N LEU A 275 5.60 7.18 -7.44
CA LEU A 275 6.41 6.43 -6.48
C LEU A 275 5.74 5.11 -6.07
N LEU A 276 4.42 5.09 -5.88
CA LEU A 276 3.65 3.85 -5.60
C LEU A 276 3.66 2.86 -6.77
N ARG A 277 3.88 3.35 -7.99
CA ARG A 277 3.88 2.59 -9.25
C ARG A 277 5.27 2.20 -9.75
N ILE A 278 6.31 2.17 -8.90
CA ILE A 278 7.66 1.77 -9.32
C ILE A 278 7.75 0.27 -9.63
N ASP A 279 7.15 -0.58 -8.80
CA ASP A 279 7.08 -2.05 -8.94
C ASP A 279 5.92 -2.55 -8.06
N SER A 280 5.52 -3.82 -8.19
CA SER A 280 4.45 -4.41 -7.35
C SER A 280 4.92 -4.70 -5.91
N HIS A 281 4.07 -4.40 -4.91
CA HIS A 281 4.35 -4.57 -3.47
C HIS A 281 3.14 -5.11 -2.71
N GLY A 282 3.34 -6.17 -1.90
CA GLY A 282 2.22 -6.90 -1.27
C GLY A 282 1.19 -7.35 -2.30
N ARG A 283 -0.11 -7.15 -2.00
CA ARG A 283 -1.22 -7.36 -2.95
C ARG A 283 -1.39 -6.21 -3.97
N TYR A 284 -0.65 -5.10 -3.88
CA TYR A 284 -0.75 -3.99 -4.85
C TYR A 284 0.08 -4.29 -6.12
N ASN A 285 -0.62 -4.60 -7.20
CA ASN A 285 -0.03 -4.97 -8.49
C ASN A 285 -0.03 -3.79 -9.47
N VAL A 286 1.10 -3.54 -10.15
CA VAL A 286 1.30 -2.38 -11.02
C VAL A 286 1.47 -2.79 -12.48
N GLN A 287 0.62 -2.30 -13.38
CA GLN A 287 0.84 -2.47 -14.81
C GLN A 287 1.77 -1.37 -15.35
N LYS A 288 2.80 -1.76 -16.10
CA LYS A 288 3.76 -0.82 -16.75
C LYS A 288 3.10 0.18 -17.71
N SER A 289 1.90 -0.12 -18.17
CA SER A 289 1.03 0.77 -18.96
C SER A 289 0.51 1.97 -18.16
N GLU A 290 0.21 1.81 -16.87
CA GLU A 290 -0.39 2.86 -16.03
C GLU A 290 0.54 4.06 -15.92
N MET A 291 1.80 3.87 -15.51
CA MET A 291 2.79 4.96 -15.41
C MET A 291 2.99 5.67 -16.76
N LEU A 292 2.91 4.94 -17.89
CA LEU A 292 3.01 5.54 -19.22
C LEU A 292 1.73 6.28 -19.64
N ASN A 293 0.56 5.99 -19.04
CA ASN A 293 -0.67 6.76 -19.21
C ASN A 293 -0.63 8.02 -18.33
N ASP A 294 -0.28 7.86 -17.05
CA ASP A 294 -0.08 8.92 -16.06
C ASP A 294 0.82 10.05 -16.60
N LEU A 295 1.99 9.69 -17.13
CA LEU A 295 2.98 10.63 -17.66
C LEU A 295 2.57 11.28 -18.98
N ARG A 296 1.63 10.68 -19.73
CA ARG A 296 1.08 11.27 -20.98
C ARG A 296 -0.07 12.22 -20.73
N SER A 297 -0.82 12.05 -19.65
CA SER A 297 -1.91 12.96 -19.26
C SER A 297 -1.41 14.15 -18.41
N ALA A 298 -0.27 14.02 -17.72
CA ALA A 298 0.24 15.03 -16.81
C ALA A 298 0.66 16.35 -17.49
N ARG A 299 0.34 17.47 -16.84
CA ARG A 299 0.70 18.83 -17.29
C ARG A 299 2.23 19.03 -17.37
N PRO A 300 2.76 19.78 -18.37
CA PRO A 300 4.20 20.04 -18.48
C PRO A 300 4.84 20.68 -17.23
N ALA A 301 4.13 21.59 -16.54
CA ALA A 301 4.60 22.21 -15.31
C ALA A 301 4.73 21.22 -14.13
N VAL A 302 3.88 20.18 -14.11
CA VAL A 302 3.91 19.09 -13.12
C VAL A 302 5.05 18.13 -13.43
N LEU A 303 5.18 17.73 -14.70
CA LEU A 303 6.28 16.87 -15.17
C LEU A 303 7.67 17.47 -14.90
N GLN A 304 7.79 18.80 -14.93
CA GLN A 304 9.03 19.52 -14.64
C GLN A 304 9.28 19.77 -13.14
N SER A 305 8.39 19.34 -12.24
CA SER A 305 8.57 19.58 -10.81
C SER A 305 9.77 18.79 -10.24
N PRO A 306 10.46 19.31 -9.20
CA PRO A 306 11.55 18.59 -8.54
C PRO A 306 11.12 17.22 -7.99
N ASP A 307 9.87 17.12 -7.53
CA ASP A 307 9.30 15.94 -6.86
C ASP A 307 8.96 14.84 -7.87
N VAL A 308 8.42 15.21 -9.03
CA VAL A 308 8.16 14.29 -10.14
C VAL A 308 9.47 13.87 -10.80
N GLN A 309 10.44 14.76 -10.94
CA GLN A 309 11.78 14.39 -11.41
C GLN A 309 12.52 13.47 -10.43
N LEU A 310 12.32 13.62 -9.11
CA LEU A 310 12.83 12.67 -8.11
C LEU A 310 12.15 11.30 -8.23
N ALA A 311 10.83 11.25 -8.40
CA ALA A 311 10.10 10.00 -8.60
C ALA A 311 10.57 9.25 -9.85
N LEU A 312 10.72 9.97 -10.98
CA LEU A 312 11.25 9.42 -12.23
C LEU A 312 12.71 8.98 -12.12
N ALA A 313 13.55 9.69 -11.36
CA ALA A 313 14.92 9.27 -11.09
C ALA A 313 14.96 8.00 -10.22
N ALA A 314 14.09 7.89 -9.21
CA ALA A 314 14.03 6.74 -8.33
C ALA A 314 13.54 5.48 -9.06
N ASN A 315 12.53 5.61 -9.92
CA ASN A 315 12.08 4.54 -10.82
C ASN A 315 13.25 4.01 -11.70
N ARG A 316 13.99 4.91 -12.35
CA ARG A 316 15.16 4.55 -13.17
C ARG A 316 16.24 3.85 -12.35
N ALA A 317 16.58 4.38 -11.16
CA ALA A 317 17.59 3.81 -10.29
C ALA A 317 17.20 2.40 -9.79
N TYR A 318 15.93 2.21 -9.44
CA TYR A 318 15.36 0.93 -9.03
C TYR A 318 15.43 -0.12 -10.15
N HIS A 319 14.92 0.18 -11.35
CA HIS A 319 14.94 -0.75 -12.48
C HIS A 319 16.35 -1.02 -13.03
N ALA A 320 17.29 -0.09 -12.87
CA ALA A 320 18.71 -0.29 -13.18
C ALA A 320 19.49 -1.07 -12.11
N ASN A 321 18.83 -1.53 -11.04
CA ASN A 321 19.45 -2.15 -9.85
C ASN A 321 20.58 -1.29 -9.22
N ASN A 322 20.51 0.04 -9.38
CA ASN A 322 21.53 0.97 -8.91
C ASN A 322 21.24 1.39 -7.47
N ILE A 323 21.57 0.50 -6.53
CA ILE A 323 21.36 0.69 -5.09
C ILE A 323 21.98 1.99 -4.55
N ILE A 324 23.15 2.38 -5.06
CA ILE A 324 23.87 3.58 -4.61
C ILE A 324 23.09 4.85 -4.99
N GLU A 325 22.61 4.93 -6.24
CA GLU A 325 21.79 6.04 -6.72
C GLU A 325 20.39 6.03 -6.09
N PHE A 326 19.76 4.87 -5.95
CA PHE A 326 18.45 4.73 -5.31
C PHE A 326 18.48 5.28 -3.88
N PHE A 327 19.44 4.85 -3.05
CA PHE A 327 19.56 5.39 -1.69
C PHE A 327 20.13 6.82 -1.65
N ARG A 328 20.84 7.30 -2.69
CA ARG A 328 21.16 8.73 -2.82
C ARG A 328 19.88 9.56 -3.01
N LEU A 329 18.96 9.09 -3.83
CA LEU A 329 17.67 9.73 -4.09
C LEU A 329 16.76 9.70 -2.85
N VAL A 330 16.66 8.56 -2.16
CA VAL A 330 16.02 8.45 -0.83
C VAL A 330 16.59 9.48 0.14
N ARG A 331 17.92 9.62 0.23
CA ARG A 331 18.55 10.63 1.09
C ARG A 331 18.17 12.07 0.72
N SER A 332 17.94 12.39 -0.56
CA SER A 332 17.46 13.71 -1.00
C SER A 332 15.93 13.92 -0.96
N ALA A 333 15.14 12.85 -0.83
CA ALA A 333 13.67 12.91 -0.84
C ALA A 333 13.08 13.60 0.41
N SER A 334 11.83 14.05 0.32
CA SER A 334 11.04 14.43 1.52
C SER A 334 10.78 13.21 2.42
N TYR A 335 10.29 13.42 3.64
CA TYR A 335 9.91 12.33 4.54
C TYR A 335 8.88 11.40 3.87
N LEU A 336 7.74 11.95 3.44
CA LEU A 336 6.66 11.17 2.79
C LEU A 336 7.11 10.48 1.49
N GLN A 337 7.95 11.10 0.67
CA GLN A 337 8.54 10.44 -0.51
C GLN A 337 9.43 9.26 -0.10
N ALA A 338 10.18 9.38 1.00
CA ALA A 338 10.98 8.31 1.55
C ALA A 338 10.12 7.19 2.17
N CYS A 339 8.96 7.50 2.77
CA CYS A 339 7.96 6.53 3.22
C CYS A 339 7.39 5.70 2.06
N VAL A 340 7.06 6.31 0.92
CA VAL A 340 6.62 5.52 -0.26
C VAL A 340 7.77 4.67 -0.82
N LEU A 341 8.99 5.22 -0.87
CA LEU A 341 10.18 4.49 -1.36
C LEU A 341 10.61 3.33 -0.45
N HIS A 342 10.28 3.38 0.85
CA HIS A 342 10.64 2.38 1.85
C HIS A 342 10.15 0.97 1.51
N LYS A 343 8.95 0.86 0.92
CA LYS A 343 8.36 -0.39 0.40
C LYS A 343 9.29 -1.19 -0.52
N TYR A 344 10.21 -0.52 -1.21
CA TYR A 344 11.14 -1.12 -2.16
C TYR A 344 12.49 -1.50 -1.54
N PHE A 345 12.78 -1.12 -0.29
CA PHE A 345 14.12 -1.28 0.30
C PHE A 345 14.56 -2.74 0.37
N SER A 346 13.69 -3.66 0.82
CA SER A 346 13.97 -5.10 0.83
C SER A 346 14.33 -5.59 -0.58
N LYS A 347 13.48 -5.34 -1.58
CA LYS A 347 13.67 -5.80 -2.96
C LYS A 347 14.95 -5.24 -3.61
N VAL A 348 15.30 -3.97 -3.36
CA VAL A 348 16.58 -3.38 -3.82
C VAL A 348 17.78 -4.05 -3.14
N ARG A 349 17.70 -4.29 -1.82
CA ARG A 349 18.80 -4.90 -1.06
C ARG A 349 19.00 -6.37 -1.44
N SER A 350 17.94 -7.13 -1.64
CA SER A 350 17.97 -8.51 -2.15
C SER A 350 18.66 -8.59 -3.51
N ARG A 351 18.21 -7.79 -4.49
CA ARG A 351 18.79 -7.74 -5.85
C ARG A 351 20.25 -7.25 -5.87
N ALA A 352 20.65 -6.40 -4.92
CA ALA A 352 22.05 -5.98 -4.77
C ALA A 352 22.91 -7.09 -4.12
N LEU A 353 22.36 -7.81 -3.14
CA LEU A 353 23.04 -8.92 -2.45
C LEU A 353 23.22 -10.14 -3.37
N GLU A 354 22.24 -10.43 -4.23
CA GLU A 354 22.34 -11.40 -5.31
C GLU A 354 23.51 -11.05 -6.24
N VAL A 355 23.58 -9.79 -6.73
CA VAL A 355 24.66 -9.34 -7.62
C VAL A 355 26.02 -9.43 -6.94
N VAL A 356 26.14 -9.09 -5.65
CA VAL A 356 27.40 -9.29 -4.89
C VAL A 356 27.77 -10.78 -4.85
N ASN A 357 26.82 -11.67 -4.54
CA ASN A 357 27.10 -13.11 -4.50
C ASN A 357 27.43 -13.69 -5.89
N ALA A 358 26.83 -13.19 -6.96
CA ALA A 358 27.08 -13.67 -8.32
C ALA A 358 28.44 -13.18 -8.88
N THR A 359 28.78 -11.91 -8.68
CA THR A 359 29.88 -11.24 -9.39
C THR A 359 31.23 -11.29 -8.67
N TYR A 360 31.26 -11.30 -7.34
CA TYR A 360 32.52 -11.29 -6.58
C TYR A 360 33.22 -12.66 -6.63
N GLY A 361 34.54 -12.67 -6.45
CA GLY A 361 35.30 -13.91 -6.23
C GLY A 361 34.97 -14.55 -4.88
N LYS A 362 35.12 -15.87 -4.76
CA LYS A 362 34.84 -16.61 -3.50
C LYS A 362 35.71 -16.10 -2.36
N GLN A 363 35.11 -15.43 -1.38
CA GLN A 363 35.81 -14.77 -0.28
C GLN A 363 34.90 -14.50 0.92
N ALA A 364 35.50 -14.22 2.08
CA ALA A 364 34.81 -13.78 3.28
C ALA A 364 34.74 -12.25 3.35
N MET A 365 33.57 -11.66 3.09
CA MET A 365 33.35 -10.21 3.19
C MET A 365 32.87 -9.84 4.62
N PRO A 366 33.46 -8.84 5.30
CA PRO A 366 32.94 -8.38 6.60
C PRO A 366 31.48 -7.92 6.50
N LEU A 367 30.62 -8.34 7.43
CA LEU A 367 29.20 -7.97 7.40
C LEU A 367 28.96 -6.45 7.50
N ALA A 368 29.87 -5.72 8.15
CA ALA A 368 29.85 -4.25 8.17
C ALA A 368 30.03 -3.61 6.77
N GLU A 369 30.76 -4.26 5.86
CA GLU A 369 30.93 -3.81 4.47
C GLU A 369 29.70 -4.16 3.63
N VAL A 370 29.12 -5.35 3.83
CA VAL A 370 27.82 -5.72 3.23
C VAL A 370 26.74 -4.72 3.65
N ALA A 371 26.63 -4.41 4.94
CA ALA A 371 25.69 -3.44 5.49
C ALA A 371 25.91 -2.02 4.91
N ARG A 372 27.17 -1.60 4.73
CA ARG A 372 27.54 -0.34 4.08
C ARG A 372 27.08 -0.27 2.63
N LEU A 373 27.22 -1.37 1.87
CA LEU A 373 26.77 -1.49 0.47
C LEU A 373 25.25 -1.53 0.35
N LEU A 374 24.57 -2.26 1.25
CA LEU A 374 23.11 -2.40 1.29
C LEU A 374 22.38 -1.22 1.97
N HIS A 375 23.12 -0.21 2.43
CA HIS A 375 22.60 0.92 3.21
C HIS A 375 21.69 0.48 4.36
N THR A 376 22.20 -0.41 5.21
CA THR A 376 21.47 -0.93 6.38
C THR A 376 22.39 -1.25 7.57
N SER A 377 21.85 -1.85 8.64
CA SER A 377 22.60 -2.30 9.82
C SER A 377 23.34 -3.63 9.57
N ALA A 378 24.28 -4.01 10.44
CA ALA A 378 24.97 -5.29 10.31
C ALA A 378 24.02 -6.46 10.61
N GLU A 379 23.07 -6.25 11.52
CA GLU A 379 22.07 -7.19 12.00
C GLU A 379 21.00 -7.46 10.92
N GLU A 380 20.54 -6.43 10.22
CA GLU A 380 19.57 -6.56 9.14
C GLU A 380 20.22 -7.14 7.87
N ALA A 381 21.48 -6.76 7.57
CA ALA A 381 22.25 -7.38 6.50
C ALA A 381 22.55 -8.87 6.76
N GLU A 382 22.77 -9.27 8.02
CA GLU A 382 22.88 -10.67 8.43
C GLU A 382 21.55 -11.41 8.24
N ALA A 383 20.44 -10.85 8.73
CA ALA A 383 19.12 -11.45 8.60
C ALA A 383 18.70 -11.64 7.14
N LEU A 384 18.93 -10.62 6.29
CA LEU A 384 18.62 -10.67 4.86
C LEU A 384 19.50 -11.70 4.13
N ALA A 385 20.80 -11.80 4.49
CA ALA A 385 21.69 -12.80 3.91
C ALA A 385 21.28 -14.23 4.27
N VAL A 386 20.92 -14.48 5.54
CA VAL A 386 20.43 -15.78 6.00
C VAL A 386 19.09 -16.14 5.36
N HIS A 387 18.17 -15.19 5.21
CA HIS A 387 16.90 -15.36 4.50
C HIS A 387 17.13 -15.80 3.03
N HIS A 388 18.06 -15.17 2.32
CA HIS A 388 18.47 -15.59 0.97
C HIS A 388 19.45 -16.79 0.93
N GLY A 389 19.52 -17.58 1.99
CA GLY A 389 20.27 -18.84 2.07
C GLY A 389 21.80 -18.70 2.11
N LEU A 390 22.33 -17.49 2.25
CA LEU A 390 23.77 -17.23 2.22
C LEU A 390 24.43 -17.51 3.56
N THR A 391 25.61 -18.14 3.51
CA THR A 391 26.33 -18.55 4.72
C THR A 391 27.02 -17.36 5.39
N VAL A 392 26.62 -17.06 6.63
CA VAL A 392 27.31 -16.12 7.52
C VAL A 392 28.12 -16.90 8.57
N GLN A 393 29.39 -16.55 8.75
CA GLN A 393 30.29 -17.19 9.72
C GLN A 393 30.84 -16.17 10.72
N THR A 394 30.98 -16.56 11.99
CA THR A 394 31.67 -15.74 13.01
C THR A 394 33.18 -16.02 12.96
N ARG A 395 33.97 -15.09 12.40
CA ARG A 395 35.43 -15.21 12.30
C ARG A 395 36.07 -15.11 13.68
N ARG A 396 36.34 -16.26 14.30
CA ARG A 396 37.16 -16.33 15.53
C ARG A 396 38.50 -15.63 15.29
N ARG A 397 38.78 -14.59 16.10
CA ARG A 397 40.08 -13.91 16.14
C ARG A 397 41.16 -14.96 16.46
N GLY A 398 42.21 -15.02 15.64
CA GLY A 398 43.27 -16.02 15.79
C GLY A 398 43.97 -15.94 17.15
N LYS A 399 44.57 -17.06 17.60
CA LYS A 399 45.24 -17.19 18.91
C LYS A 399 46.57 -16.40 18.98
N HIS A 400 46.52 -15.08 18.87
CA HIS A 400 47.62 -14.18 19.21
C HIS A 400 47.12 -12.99 20.02
N ASN A 401 47.32 -13.10 21.34
CA ASN A 401 47.45 -12.05 22.36
C ASN A 401 46.58 -10.78 22.21
N ALA A 402 45.32 -10.90 22.64
CA ALA A 402 44.62 -9.81 23.33
C ALA A 402 43.63 -10.44 24.33
N ALA A 403 43.56 -9.92 25.56
CA ALA A 403 42.58 -10.35 26.54
C ALA A 403 41.16 -9.97 26.10
N PRO A 404 40.12 -10.75 26.47
CA PRO A 404 38.74 -10.38 26.16
C PRO A 404 38.28 -9.23 27.06
N SER A 405 38.19 -8.02 26.51
CA SER A 405 37.35 -6.97 27.11
C SER A 405 35.89 -7.43 27.05
N PRO A 406 35.13 -7.37 28.16
CA PRO A 406 33.67 -7.46 28.07
C PRO A 406 33.11 -6.26 27.29
N GLU A 407 31.88 -6.37 26.81
CA GLU A 407 31.07 -5.26 26.26
C GLU A 407 31.58 -4.56 24.96
N THR A 408 31.73 -5.30 23.85
CA THR A 408 31.59 -4.69 22.50
C THR A 408 30.86 -5.60 21.50
N ASP A 409 29.90 -5.01 20.77
CA ASP A 409 29.18 -5.46 19.57
C ASP A 409 29.28 -6.94 19.13
N SER A 410 28.14 -7.66 19.21
CA SER A 410 27.98 -9.02 18.67
C SER A 410 28.29 -9.13 17.15
N ALA A 411 28.21 -8.03 16.41
CA ALA A 411 28.54 -7.96 14.99
C ALA A 411 30.06 -7.92 14.69
N ARG A 412 30.93 -7.59 15.65
CA ARG A 412 32.38 -7.41 15.44
C ARG A 412 33.12 -8.74 15.24
N GLY A 413 33.00 -9.28 14.03
CA GLY A 413 33.71 -10.48 13.58
C GLY A 413 32.94 -11.35 12.60
N LYS A 414 31.67 -11.05 12.32
CA LYS A 414 30.89 -11.83 11.36
C LYS A 414 31.26 -11.49 9.91
N VAL A 415 31.29 -12.51 9.06
CA VAL A 415 31.61 -12.43 7.63
C VAL A 415 30.54 -13.15 6.80
N LEU A 416 30.18 -12.58 5.67
CA LEU A 416 29.39 -13.21 4.62
C LEU A 416 30.34 -14.02 3.70
N MET A 417 30.00 -15.28 3.45
CA MET A 417 30.80 -16.17 2.62
C MET A 417 30.30 -16.15 1.18
N ILE A 418 30.85 -15.22 0.39
CA ILE A 418 30.51 -15.04 -1.02
C ILE A 418 30.84 -16.32 -1.80
N ARG A 419 29.86 -16.85 -2.54
CA ARG A 419 29.94 -18.08 -3.36
C ARG A 419 30.33 -19.33 -2.57
N GLU A 420 29.95 -19.37 -1.30
CA GLU A 420 29.87 -20.62 -0.53
C GLU A 420 28.51 -21.31 -0.73
N ALA A 421 27.43 -20.52 -0.76
CA ALA A 421 26.07 -20.93 -1.11
C ALA A 421 25.55 -20.19 -2.36
N GLY A 422 24.57 -20.80 -3.04
CA GLY A 422 23.77 -20.09 -4.04
C GLY A 422 22.81 -19.11 -3.37
N PHE A 423 22.46 -18.04 -4.07
CA PHE A 423 21.36 -17.16 -3.66
C PHE A 423 20.03 -17.88 -3.89
N ILE A 424 19.11 -17.81 -2.93
CA ILE A 424 17.72 -18.25 -3.11
C ILE A 424 16.76 -17.07 -2.92
N GLU A 425 15.63 -17.12 -3.60
CA GLU A 425 14.49 -16.22 -3.38
C GLU A 425 13.39 -17.03 -2.67
N PRO A 426 13.17 -16.84 -1.35
CA PRO A 426 12.10 -17.51 -0.62
C PRO A 426 10.72 -17.11 -1.12
N ALA A 427 9.71 -17.93 -0.83
CA ALA A 427 8.30 -17.62 -1.14
C ALA A 427 7.73 -16.53 -0.22
N ASP A 428 8.20 -16.46 1.04
CA ASP A 428 7.81 -15.43 2.01
C ASP A 428 8.64 -14.15 1.76
N GLU A 429 8.01 -12.97 1.69
CA GLU A 429 8.75 -11.70 1.55
C GLU A 429 9.54 -11.36 2.85
N PHE A 430 10.75 -10.80 2.71
CA PHE A 430 11.54 -10.35 3.86
C PHE A 430 10.84 -9.20 4.63
N PRO A 431 10.66 -9.30 5.96
CA PRO A 431 9.92 -8.32 6.76
C PRO A 431 10.35 -6.87 6.57
N ILE A 432 9.37 -5.97 6.47
CA ILE A 432 9.58 -4.54 6.29
C ILE A 432 9.72 -3.87 7.66
N LEU A 433 10.96 -3.56 8.04
CA LEU A 433 11.30 -2.85 9.29
C LEU A 433 11.46 -1.35 9.05
N ARG A 434 11.11 -0.50 10.03
CA ARG A 434 11.25 0.96 9.91
C ARG A 434 12.70 1.34 9.73
N SER A 435 12.94 2.29 8.82
CA SER A 435 14.30 2.64 8.43
C SER A 435 14.78 3.92 9.11
N PRO A 436 15.93 3.90 9.83
CA PRO A 436 16.55 5.11 10.36
C PRO A 436 16.86 6.18 9.31
N ILE A 437 16.93 5.82 8.02
CA ILE A 437 17.11 6.76 6.89
C ILE A 437 15.82 7.56 6.61
N VAL A 438 14.65 7.00 6.93
CA VAL A 438 13.32 7.61 6.81
C VAL A 438 12.95 8.32 8.11
N ASP A 439 13.09 7.66 9.27
CA ASP A 439 12.83 8.26 10.59
C ASP A 439 13.59 9.58 10.81
N ALA A 440 14.87 9.65 10.41
CA ALA A 440 15.70 10.84 10.56
C ALA A 440 15.28 12.03 9.66
N LYS A 441 14.21 11.87 8.85
CA LYS A 441 13.61 12.94 8.03
C LYS A 441 12.31 13.49 8.62
N ARG A 442 11.65 12.74 9.52
CA ARG A 442 10.35 13.10 10.08
C ARG A 442 10.45 14.40 10.87
N ALA A 443 9.47 15.28 10.72
CA ALA A 443 9.30 16.46 11.54
C ALA A 443 9.12 16.11 13.03
N SER A 444 9.18 17.12 13.89
CA SER A 444 8.96 16.97 15.34
C SER A 444 7.55 16.53 15.72
N THR A 445 6.59 16.66 14.80
CA THR A 445 5.17 16.36 14.99
C THR A 445 4.56 15.81 13.69
N TYR A 446 3.63 14.87 13.80
CA TYR A 446 2.94 14.27 12.65
C TYR A 446 2.07 15.28 11.89
N LEU A 447 1.45 16.22 12.61
CA LEU A 447 0.66 17.30 12.02
C LEU A 447 1.47 18.16 11.02
N ALA A 448 2.78 18.31 11.23
CA ALA A 448 3.66 19.09 10.35
C ALA A 448 4.01 18.39 9.02
N GLU A 449 3.87 17.06 8.93
CA GLU A 449 4.00 16.30 7.68
C GLU A 449 2.67 16.28 6.90
N ILE A 450 1.54 16.23 7.61
CA ILE A 450 0.21 16.09 7.01
C ILE A 450 -0.35 17.42 6.51
N VAL A 451 -0.15 18.49 7.30
CA VAL A 451 -0.68 19.84 7.03
C VAL A 451 0.47 20.78 6.69
N PRO A 452 0.71 21.07 5.39
CA PRO A 452 1.75 22.02 4.99
C PRO A 452 1.53 23.38 5.64
N ARG A 453 2.57 23.93 6.26
CA ARG A 453 2.56 25.32 6.74
C ARG A 453 2.24 26.23 5.56
N GLN A 454 1.20 27.07 5.70
CA GLN A 454 0.83 28.02 4.65
C GLN A 454 1.99 28.99 4.39
N THR A 455 2.72 28.76 3.30
CA THR A 455 3.77 29.66 2.84
C THR A 455 3.16 30.89 2.19
N GLY A 456 2.84 31.91 3.01
CA GLY A 456 2.80 33.28 2.49
C GLY A 456 4.13 33.58 1.79
N ASN A 457 4.06 34.14 0.59
CA ASN A 457 5.15 34.26 -0.39
C ASN A 457 6.57 34.41 0.22
N SER A 458 7.31 33.31 0.27
CA SER A 458 8.75 33.31 0.56
C SER A 458 9.44 32.34 -0.40
N ALA A 459 10.36 32.88 -1.21
CA ALA A 459 10.93 32.15 -2.33
C ALA A 459 11.76 30.94 -1.86
N ARG A 460 11.52 29.77 -2.47
CA ARG A 460 12.31 28.55 -2.28
C ARG A 460 13.77 28.81 -2.67
N SER A 461 14.57 29.21 -1.69
CA SER A 461 15.97 29.57 -1.90
C SER A 461 16.74 28.37 -2.45
N PRO A 462 17.60 28.55 -3.47
CA PRO A 462 18.36 27.44 -4.05
C PRO A 462 19.32 26.84 -3.02
N PRO A 463 19.60 25.52 -3.10
CA PRO A 463 20.51 24.85 -2.18
C PRO A 463 21.92 25.45 -2.29
N LYS A 464 22.39 26.07 -1.20
CA LYS A 464 23.77 26.58 -1.13
C LYS A 464 24.75 25.41 -1.19
N SER A 465 25.78 25.55 -2.01
CA SER A 465 26.84 24.54 -2.17
C SER A 465 27.48 24.16 -0.82
N PRO A 466 27.80 22.87 -0.58
CA PRO A 466 28.33 22.42 0.69
C PRO A 466 29.70 23.03 0.98
N LYS A 467 29.82 23.73 2.10
CA LYS A 467 31.14 24.05 2.70
C LYS A 467 31.63 22.83 3.49
N PRO A 468 32.96 22.61 3.61
CA PRO A 468 33.50 21.55 4.44
C PRO A 468 33.03 21.70 5.89
N LEU A 469 32.44 20.63 6.46
CA LEU A 469 32.00 20.62 7.86
C LEU A 469 33.20 20.35 8.78
N ALA A 470 33.48 21.30 9.67
CA ALA A 470 34.38 21.08 10.79
C ALA A 470 33.73 20.14 11.82
N ILE A 471 34.53 19.31 12.48
CA ILE A 471 34.08 18.26 13.41
C ILE A 471 33.45 18.90 14.67
N PRO A 472 32.15 18.69 14.96
CA PRO A 472 31.55 19.11 16.22
C PRO A 472 32.00 18.20 17.37
N LYS A 473 32.32 18.77 18.53
CA LYS A 473 32.49 18.00 19.77
C LYS A 473 31.12 17.46 20.24
N PRO A 474 31.08 16.28 20.89
CA PRO A 474 29.80 15.65 21.27
C PRO A 474 29.05 16.49 22.31
N ARG A 475 27.74 16.63 22.11
CA ARG A 475 26.77 17.11 23.10
C ARG A 475 25.96 15.91 23.57
N VAL A 476 25.79 15.76 24.89
CA VAL A 476 25.15 14.58 25.48
C VAL A 476 23.68 14.48 25.02
N ALA A 477 23.33 13.37 24.39
CA ALA A 477 21.96 12.95 24.14
C ALA A 477 21.57 11.87 25.17
N ALA A 478 20.28 11.76 25.51
CA ALA A 478 19.81 10.77 26.48
C ALA A 478 20.05 9.34 25.97
N THR A 479 20.70 8.51 26.78
CA THR A 479 21.04 7.13 26.44
C THR A 479 19.88 6.18 26.74
N VAL A 480 19.22 5.68 25.70
CA VAL A 480 18.48 4.40 25.78
C VAL A 480 19.50 3.27 25.85
N SER A 481 19.31 2.33 26.77
CA SER A 481 20.39 1.46 27.23
C SER A 481 20.64 0.23 26.33
N PRO A 482 21.88 -0.29 26.23
CA PRO A 482 22.20 -1.46 25.39
C PRO A 482 21.36 -2.74 25.59
N PRO A 483 20.92 -3.16 26.80
CA PRO A 483 20.28 -4.47 26.97
C PRO A 483 18.91 -4.59 26.30
N GLU A 484 18.17 -3.50 26.08
CA GLU A 484 16.83 -3.57 25.49
C GLU A 484 16.85 -4.05 24.04
N LYS A 485 17.85 -3.64 23.25
CA LYS A 485 18.00 -4.10 21.85
C LYS A 485 18.47 -5.54 21.76
N ALA A 486 19.31 -5.98 22.71
CA ALA A 486 19.69 -7.40 22.82
C ALA A 486 18.49 -8.27 23.24
N ALA A 487 17.68 -7.78 24.19
CA ALA A 487 16.45 -8.43 24.65
C ALA A 487 15.37 -8.48 23.56
N ALA A 488 15.28 -7.48 22.68
CA ALA A 488 14.40 -7.51 21.51
C ALA A 488 14.80 -8.63 20.53
N VAL A 489 16.10 -8.81 20.25
CA VAL A 489 16.59 -9.84 19.31
C VAL A 489 16.52 -11.26 19.90
N SER A 490 16.78 -11.45 21.20
CA SER A 490 16.53 -12.74 21.86
C SER A 490 15.02 -13.03 22.00
N GLY A 491 14.23 -12.00 22.30
CA GLY A 491 12.77 -12.04 22.33
C GLY A 491 12.15 -12.39 20.97
N LEU A 492 12.71 -11.90 19.86
CA LEU A 492 12.32 -12.29 18.50
C LEU A 492 12.54 -13.79 18.27
N LYS A 493 13.71 -14.34 18.64
CA LYS A 493 13.99 -15.78 18.50
C LYS A 493 13.11 -16.65 19.40
N ALA A 494 12.83 -16.19 20.62
CA ALA A 494 11.91 -16.88 21.53
C ALA A 494 10.45 -16.84 21.02
N LYS A 495 10.00 -15.70 20.48
CA LYS A 495 8.68 -15.55 19.84
C LYS A 495 8.57 -16.39 18.57
N GLN A 496 9.60 -16.47 17.74
CA GLN A 496 9.64 -17.33 16.55
C GLN A 496 9.48 -18.81 16.93
N ALA A 497 10.26 -19.31 17.89
CA ALA A 497 10.11 -20.70 18.36
C ALA A 497 8.75 -20.98 19.03
N ALA A 498 8.17 -20.00 19.75
CA ALA A 498 6.84 -20.13 20.33
C ALA A 498 5.75 -20.17 19.26
N THR A 499 5.78 -19.27 18.28
CA THR A 499 4.84 -19.26 17.16
C THR A 499 4.96 -20.48 16.27
N GLU A 500 6.15 -21.04 16.08
CA GLU A 500 6.35 -22.31 15.36
C GLU A 500 5.69 -23.49 16.11
N ALA A 501 5.89 -23.58 17.44
CA ALA A 501 5.25 -24.59 18.27
C ALA A 501 3.72 -24.42 18.39
N ASP A 502 3.20 -23.18 18.40
CA ASP A 502 1.76 -22.91 18.42
C ASP A 502 1.12 -23.13 17.04
N MET A 503 1.83 -22.86 15.94
CA MET A 503 1.42 -23.25 14.60
C MET A 503 1.37 -24.77 14.42
N GLU A 504 2.29 -25.53 15.03
CA GLU A 504 2.23 -26.99 15.04
C GLU A 504 1.03 -27.53 15.84
N LYS A 505 0.74 -26.95 17.02
CA LYS A 505 -0.51 -27.25 17.77
C LYS A 505 -1.76 -26.92 16.94
N LEU A 506 -1.78 -25.79 16.24
CA LEU A 506 -2.92 -25.37 15.43
C LEU A 506 -3.13 -26.32 14.24
N ARG A 507 -2.07 -26.71 13.53
CA ARG A 507 -2.09 -27.74 12.48
C ARG A 507 -2.63 -29.07 13.01
N ALA A 508 -2.20 -29.50 14.19
CA ALA A 508 -2.70 -30.71 14.84
C ALA A 508 -4.20 -30.60 15.23
N ALA A 509 -4.65 -29.43 15.70
CA ALA A 509 -6.05 -29.17 16.04
C ALA A 509 -6.97 -29.15 14.81
N VAL A 510 -6.52 -28.56 13.69
CA VAL A 510 -7.22 -28.59 12.40
C VAL A 510 -7.34 -30.02 11.90
N ALA A 511 -6.24 -30.79 11.84
CA ALA A 511 -6.26 -32.19 11.41
C ALA A 511 -7.18 -33.06 12.30
N ALA A 512 -7.24 -32.81 13.61
CA ALA A 512 -8.18 -33.46 14.52
C ALA A 512 -9.65 -33.12 14.21
N LYS A 513 -9.94 -31.86 13.87
CA LYS A 513 -11.30 -31.43 13.47
C LYS A 513 -11.71 -31.97 12.10
N GLU A 514 -10.81 -32.03 11.14
CA GLU A 514 -11.05 -32.71 9.85
C GLU A 514 -11.36 -34.20 10.06
N ALA A 515 -10.59 -34.89 10.90
CA ALA A 515 -10.83 -36.30 11.25
C ALA A 515 -12.20 -36.49 11.93
N GLU A 516 -12.60 -35.60 12.83
CA GLU A 516 -13.92 -35.62 13.46
C GLU A 516 -15.05 -35.36 12.45
N ILE A 517 -14.92 -34.36 11.57
CA ILE A 517 -15.89 -34.06 10.49
C ILE A 517 -16.01 -35.26 9.54
N LYS A 518 -14.88 -35.88 9.15
CA LYS A 518 -14.83 -37.07 8.29
C LYS A 518 -15.53 -38.26 8.93
N ARG A 519 -15.28 -38.51 10.22
CA ARG A 519 -15.99 -39.54 11.02
C ARG A 519 -17.48 -39.25 11.12
N ARG A 520 -17.89 -37.99 11.34
CA ARG A 520 -19.29 -37.59 11.45
C ARG A 520 -20.04 -37.75 10.11
N LYS A 521 -19.41 -37.37 8.98
CA LYS A 521 -19.90 -37.65 7.61
C LYS A 521 -20.04 -39.16 7.35
N GLN A 522 -19.07 -39.98 7.77
CA GLN A 522 -19.15 -41.45 7.67
C GLN A 522 -20.29 -42.04 8.52
N GLN A 523 -20.51 -41.55 9.73
CA GLN A 523 -21.61 -42.00 10.59
C GLN A 523 -22.98 -41.64 10.01
N LEU A 524 -23.14 -40.44 9.45
CA LEU A 524 -24.37 -40.04 8.75
C LEU A 524 -24.63 -40.91 7.51
N ALA A 525 -23.61 -41.17 6.70
CA ALA A 525 -23.71 -42.06 5.54
C ALA A 525 -23.98 -43.53 5.91
N ALA A 526 -23.59 -43.97 7.11
CA ALA A 526 -23.95 -45.29 7.63
C ALA A 526 -25.41 -45.34 8.11
N ALA A 527 -25.88 -44.30 8.82
CA ALA A 527 -27.27 -44.19 9.27
C ALA A 527 -28.26 -44.19 8.09
N GLN A 528 -27.99 -43.38 7.06
CA GLN A 528 -28.80 -43.31 5.83
C GLN A 528 -28.84 -44.64 5.06
N LYS A 529 -27.84 -45.52 5.22
CA LYS A 529 -27.84 -46.87 4.65
C LYS A 529 -28.56 -47.92 5.50
N ALA A 530 -28.84 -47.64 6.78
CA ALA A 530 -29.53 -48.54 7.69
C ALA A 530 -31.07 -48.37 7.66
N GLU A 531 -31.55 -47.19 7.28
CA GLU A 531 -32.98 -46.85 7.31
C GLU A 531 -33.92 -47.72 6.42
N PRO A 532 -33.57 -48.10 5.16
CA PRO A 532 -34.47 -48.90 4.32
C PRO A 532 -34.72 -50.33 4.84
N ALA A 533 -33.97 -50.80 5.84
CA ALA A 533 -34.13 -52.14 6.42
C ALA A 533 -35.31 -52.27 7.39
N LYS A 534 -35.84 -51.15 7.94
CA LYS A 534 -36.96 -51.19 8.92
C LYS A 534 -38.35 -50.93 8.34
N ALA A 535 -38.44 -50.35 7.14
CA ALA A 535 -39.73 -50.00 6.53
C ALA A 535 -40.49 -51.20 5.90
N ALA A 536 -39.88 -52.39 5.82
CA ALA A 536 -40.40 -53.54 5.10
C ALA A 536 -41.34 -54.47 5.91
N ALA A 537 -41.71 -54.11 7.14
CA ALA A 537 -42.34 -55.03 8.10
C ALA A 537 -43.58 -54.47 8.84
N ALA A 538 -44.60 -54.04 8.11
CA ALA A 538 -45.96 -53.81 8.62
C ALA A 538 -47.04 -54.05 7.52
N PRO A 539 -48.26 -54.52 7.86
CA PRO A 539 -49.25 -54.97 6.88
C PRO A 539 -50.14 -53.85 6.30
N ARG A 540 -50.88 -54.19 5.23
CA ARG A 540 -51.87 -53.32 4.54
C ARG A 540 -53.31 -53.66 4.93
N GLU A 541 -54.20 -52.66 4.99
CA GLU A 541 -55.58 -52.66 4.45
C GLU A 541 -56.22 -51.23 4.59
N PRO A 542 -57.46 -50.94 4.12
CA PRO A 542 -57.77 -50.66 2.72
C PRO A 542 -58.34 -49.23 2.47
N ARG A 543 -58.62 -48.90 1.20
CA ARG A 543 -59.14 -47.58 0.75
C ARG A 543 -60.66 -47.39 0.99
N ALA A 544 -61.05 -46.13 1.23
CA ALA A 544 -62.44 -45.63 1.09
C ALA A 544 -62.51 -44.44 0.11
N VAL A 545 -63.72 -44.02 -0.28
CA VAL A 545 -64.01 -43.09 -1.40
C VAL A 545 -64.45 -41.70 -0.91
N GLY A 546 -64.11 -40.64 -1.65
CA GLY A 546 -64.39 -39.24 -1.27
C GLY A 546 -65.64 -38.61 -1.91
N LYS A 547 -66.11 -37.54 -1.24
CA LYS A 547 -67.12 -36.49 -1.54
C LYS A 547 -66.96 -35.42 -0.43
N SER A 548 -67.34 -34.15 -0.54
CA SER A 548 -67.81 -33.27 -1.63
C SER A 548 -67.67 -31.80 -1.18
N ASP A 549 -68.05 -30.84 -2.01
CA ASP A 549 -67.72 -29.40 -1.91
C ASP A 549 -68.38 -28.62 -0.74
N PRO A 550 -67.78 -27.49 -0.29
CA PRO A 550 -68.37 -26.57 0.68
C PRO A 550 -69.11 -25.37 0.03
N PRO A 551 -70.22 -24.88 0.62
CA PRO A 551 -70.85 -23.62 0.24
C PRO A 551 -70.24 -22.41 0.99
N ALA A 552 -70.49 -21.20 0.50
CA ALA A 552 -70.08 -19.94 1.11
C ALA A 552 -71.27 -19.12 1.64
N THR A 553 -71.07 -18.31 2.69
CA THR A 553 -71.59 -16.92 2.84
C THR A 553 -71.22 -16.29 4.19
N ALA A 554 -70.78 -15.02 4.17
CA ALA A 554 -70.98 -13.98 5.20
C ALA A 554 -70.44 -14.23 6.66
N THR A 555 -70.29 -13.25 7.56
CA THR A 555 -70.72 -11.83 7.57
C THR A 555 -69.70 -10.95 8.31
N THR A 556 -69.85 -9.63 8.23
CA THR A 556 -69.04 -8.57 8.87
C THR A 556 -68.91 -8.63 10.39
N SER A 557 -67.73 -8.28 10.89
CA SER A 557 -67.50 -7.09 11.77
C SER A 557 -66.04 -6.67 11.68
#